data_AF-A0A183JTY5-F1
#
_entry.id   AF-A0A183JTY5-F1
#
_cell.length_a   1.000
_cell.length_b   1.000
_cell.length_c   1.000
_cell.angle_alpha   90.00
_cell.angle_beta   90.00
_cell.angle_gamma   90.00
#
_symmetry.space_group_name_H-M   'P 1'
#
loop_
_entity.id
_entity.type
_entity.pdbx_description
1 polymer ?
#
loop_
_entity_poly.entity_id
_entity_poly.type
_entity_poly.pdbx_seq_one_letter_code
_entity_poly.pdbx_strand_id
1 'polypeptide(L)'
;MRQLYDTTKKLAGNYRKPERPMKSKEGKAIINIEEQRNRWVQHFKELLSQPASLNPFNIELAPTDLLINVGPSTIEEISIAT
;
A
#
# COMPACT_ATOMS: atom_id res chain seq x y z
N MET A 1 12.49 -17.68 6.82
CA MET A 1 12.65 -16.22 6.62
C MET A 1 13.29 -15.85 5.29
N ARG A 2 14.44 -16.44 4.92
CA ARG A 2 15.15 -16.08 3.67
C ARG A 2 14.33 -16.34 2.40
N GLN A 3 13.69 -17.51 2.31
CA GLN A 3 12.82 -17.87 1.17
C GLN A 3 11.67 -16.88 0.97
N LEU A 4 11.04 -16.42 2.05
CA LEU A 4 9.94 -15.45 1.99
C LEU A 4 10.43 -14.11 1.43
N TYR A 5 11.57 -13.60 1.92
CA TYR A 5 12.21 -12.39 1.41
C TYR A 5 12.59 -12.51 -0.08
N ASP A 6 13.18 -13.63 -0.48
CA ASP A 6 13.60 -13.87 -1.86
C ASP A 6 12.41 -13.95 -2.82
N THR A 7 11.31 -14.61 -2.39
CA THR A 7 10.06 -14.68 -3.16
C THR A 7 9.38 -13.32 -3.30
N THR A 8 9.26 -12.55 -2.22
CA THR A 8 8.69 -11.19 -2.26
C THR A 8 9.51 -10.27 -3.14
N LYS A 9 10.85 -10.37 -3.09
CA LYS A 9 11.75 -9.59 -3.95
C LYS A 9 11.59 -9.96 -5.43
N LYS A 10 11.37 -11.24 -5.75
CA LYS A 10 11.12 -11.70 -7.13
C LYS A 10 9.75 -11.24 -7.65
N LEU A 11 8.72 -11.26 -6.81
CA LEU A 11 7.36 -10.81 -7.14
C LEU A 11 7.25 -9.28 -7.27
N ALA A 12 8.00 -8.53 -6.47
CA ALA A 12 7.97 -7.06 -6.49
C ALA A 12 8.50 -6.46 -7.81
N GLY A 13 9.09 -7.27 -8.69
CA GLY A 13 9.60 -6.84 -9.98
C GLY A 13 10.69 -5.76 -9.87
N ASN A 14 10.96 -5.08 -10.98
CA ASN A 14 11.87 -3.94 -11.00
C ASN A 14 11.11 -2.69 -10.51
N TYR A 15 11.60 -2.09 -9.42
CA TYR A 15 11.13 -0.80 -8.90
C TYR A 15 11.32 0.28 -9.98
N ARG A 16 10.31 0.52 -10.81
CA ARG A 16 10.28 1.69 -11.69
C ARG A 16 9.84 2.88 -10.87
N LYS A 17 10.40 4.06 -11.16
CA LYS A 17 9.88 5.31 -10.61
C LYS A 17 8.38 5.36 -10.92
N PRO A 18 7.52 5.62 -9.94
CA PRO A 18 6.09 5.77 -10.20
C PRO A 18 5.90 6.86 -11.25
N GLU A 19 5.09 6.58 -12.27
CA GLU A 19 4.78 7.50 -13.37
C GLU A 19 4.20 8.83 -12.87
N ARG A 20 3.57 8.80 -11.69
CA ARG A 20 3.00 9.97 -11.02
C ARG A 20 3.79 10.30 -9.75
N PRO A 21 4.54 11.42 -9.73
CA PRO A 21 5.16 11.92 -8.52
C PRO A 21 4.09 12.34 -7.50
N MET A 22 4.44 12.23 -6.21
CA MET A 22 3.58 12.71 -5.12
C MET A 22 3.32 14.22 -5.28
N LYS A 23 2.10 14.68 -4.99
CA LYS A 23 1.77 16.11 -5.01
C LYS A 23 1.98 16.76 -3.64
N SER A 24 2.51 17.98 -3.65
CA SER A 24 2.54 18.88 -2.51
C SER A 24 1.13 19.34 -2.17
N LYS A 25 0.97 20.04 -1.05
CA LYS A 25 -0.33 20.62 -0.65
C LYS A 25 -0.83 21.65 -1.65
N GLU A 26 0.09 22.33 -2.32
CA GLU A 26 -0.15 23.33 -3.37
C GLU A 26 -0.40 22.67 -4.74
N GLY A 27 -0.49 21.33 -4.80
CA GLY A 27 -0.78 20.58 -6.02
C GLY A 27 0.41 20.38 -6.95
N LYS A 28 1.62 20.82 -6.58
CA LYS A 28 2.84 20.66 -7.39
C LYS A 28 3.45 19.28 -7.22
N ALA A 29 4.02 18.73 -8.29
CA ALA A 29 4.75 17.46 -8.21
C ALA A 29 6.03 17.61 -7.37
N ILE A 30 6.21 16.73 -6.40
CA ILE A 30 7.41 16.64 -5.57
C ILE A 30 8.39 15.68 -6.22
N ILE A 31 9.55 16.18 -6.62
CA ILE A 31 10.61 15.43 -7.32
C ILE A 31 11.77 15.02 -6.41
N ASN A 32 12.00 15.74 -5.31
CA ASN A 32 13.06 15.46 -4.35
C ASN A 32 12.60 14.43 -3.31
N ILE A 33 13.44 13.42 -3.02
CA ILE A 33 13.15 12.36 -2.06
C ILE A 33 12.98 12.89 -0.63
N GLU A 34 13.73 13.94 -0.26
CA GLU A 34 13.65 14.55 1.07
C GLU A 34 12.30 15.27 1.26
N GLU A 35 11.88 16.05 0.25
CA GLU A 35 10.58 16.71 0.26
C GLU A 35 9.43 15.71 0.27
N GLN A 36 9.55 14.58 -0.44
CA GLN A 36 8.56 13.51 -0.39
C GLN A 36 8.45 12.93 1.02
N ARG A 37 9.58 12.65 1.69
CA ARG A 37 9.59 12.17 3.08
C ARG A 37 8.95 13.18 4.03
N ASN A 38 9.29 14.46 3.91
CA ASN A 38 8.69 15.51 4.73
C ASN A 38 7.18 15.62 4.50
N ARG A 39 6.73 15.49 3.25
CA ARG A 39 5.29 15.47 2.93
C ARG A 39 4.57 14.26 3.53
N TRP A 40 5.21 13.08 3.53
CA TRP A 40 4.70 11.87 4.18
C TRP A 40 4.56 12.06 5.69
N VAL A 41 5.60 12.55 6.36
CA VAL A 41 5.58 12.82 7.81
C VAL A 41 4.45 13.77 8.16
N GLN A 42 4.29 14.85 7.39
CA GLN A 42 3.21 15.82 7.61
C GLN A 42 1.82 15.20 7.39
N HIS A 43 1.64 14.42 6.32
CA HIS A 43 0.35 13.78 6.02
C HIS A 43 -0.06 12.81 7.13
N PHE A 44 0.87 11.96 7.59
CA PHE A 44 0.59 11.03 8.68
C PHE A 44 0.36 11.75 10.00
N LYS A 45 1.11 12.82 10.29
CA LYS A 45 0.88 13.62 11.49
C LYS A 45 -0.52 14.22 11.50
N GLU A 46 -0.98 14.77 10.38
CA GLU A 46 -2.33 15.32 10.24
C GLU A 46 -3.39 14.24 10.41
N LEU A 47 -3.24 13.10 9.73
CA LEU A 47 -4.16 11.96 9.80
C LEU A 47 -4.24 11.38 11.22
N LEU A 48 -3.12 11.27 11.93
CA LEU A 48 -3.07 10.75 13.29
C LEU A 48 -3.45 11.79 14.36
N SER A 49 -3.33 13.08 14.05
CA SER A 49 -3.80 14.17 14.92
C SER A 49 -5.29 14.40 14.83
N GLN A 50 -5.94 13.86 13.80
CA GLN A 50 -7.39 13.90 13.67
C GLN A 50 -7.99 13.06 14.82
N PRO A 51 -8.82 13.64 15.70
CA PRO A 51 -9.54 12.87 16.70
C PRO A 51 -10.31 11.76 15.99
N ALA A 52 -10.35 10.56 16.60
CA ALA A 52 -11.08 9.43 16.06
C ALA A 52 -12.45 9.93 15.60
N SER A 53 -12.73 9.78 14.30
CA SER A 53 -14.05 10.09 13.76
C SER A 53 -15.08 9.39 14.65
N LEU A 54 -15.94 10.15 15.32
CA LEU A 54 -17.03 9.61 16.14
C LEU A 54 -18.05 8.84 15.30
N ASN A 55 -18.04 9.05 13.98
CA ASN A 55 -18.73 8.15 13.09
C ASN A 55 -17.94 6.84 13.09
N PRO A 56 -18.53 5.72 13.56
CA PRO A 56 -17.94 4.42 13.26
C PRO A 56 -17.68 4.42 11.76
N PHE A 57 -16.45 4.11 11.37
CA PHE A 57 -16.10 3.94 9.98
C PHE A 57 -17.12 2.91 9.48
N ASN A 58 -18.13 3.38 8.74
CA ASN A 58 -19.18 2.54 8.18
C ASN A 58 -18.53 1.80 7.01
N ILE A 59 -17.61 0.92 7.36
CA ILE A 59 -17.28 -0.21 6.52
C ILE A 59 -18.58 -0.98 6.55
N GLU A 60 -19.38 -0.82 5.51
CA GLU A 60 -20.33 -1.85 5.13
C GLU A 60 -19.55 -3.16 5.22
N LEU A 61 -19.86 -3.95 6.25
CA LEU A 61 -19.19 -5.23 6.49
C LEU A 61 -19.25 -5.96 5.15
N ALA A 62 -18.11 -6.08 4.48
CA ALA A 62 -18.03 -6.89 3.29
C ALA A 62 -18.60 -8.26 3.69
N PRO A 63 -19.51 -8.86 2.90
CA PRO A 63 -20.07 -10.15 3.22
C PRO A 63 -18.94 -11.07 3.66
N THR A 64 -19.05 -11.61 4.88
CA THR A 64 -18.05 -12.45 5.53
C THR A 64 -17.69 -13.71 4.71
N ASP A 65 -18.40 -13.94 3.60
CA ASP A 65 -18.19 -15.01 2.63
C ASP A 65 -17.25 -14.63 1.48
N LEU A 66 -16.33 -13.68 1.69
CA LEU A 66 -15.13 -13.66 0.88
C LEU A 66 -14.34 -14.94 1.20
N LEU A 67 -14.60 -16.00 0.42
CA LEU A 67 -13.87 -17.27 0.40
C LEU A 67 -12.42 -17.04 -0.06
N ILE A 68 -11.69 -16.23 0.69
CA ILE A 68 -10.26 -16.04 0.51
C ILE A 68 -9.64 -17.29 1.09
N ASN A 69 -9.13 -18.15 0.20
CA ASN A 69 -8.36 -19.31 0.58
C ASN A 69 -7.12 -18.85 1.37
N VAL A 70 -7.14 -19.03 2.69
CA VAL A 70 -5.99 -18.74 3.57
C VAL A 70 -4.95 -19.88 3.55
N GLY A 71 -5.16 -20.88 2.69
CA GLY A 71 -4.22 -21.96 2.46
C GLY A 71 -2.93 -21.49 1.76
N PRO A 72 -1.88 -22.32 1.80
CA PRO A 72 -0.66 -22.05 1.04
C PRO A 72 -0.94 -21.97 -0.46
N SER A 73 -0.46 -20.90 -1.11
CA SER A 73 -0.62 -20.70 -2.56
C SER A 73 -0.02 -21.86 -3.35
N THR A 74 -0.77 -22.34 -4.34
CA THR A 74 -0.31 -23.44 -5.20
C THR A 74 0.50 -22.92 -6.39
N ILE A 75 1.38 -23.77 -6.93
CA ILE A 75 2.24 -23.40 -8.09
C ILE A 75 1.37 -23.07 -9.32
N GLU A 76 0.25 -23.76 -9.49
CA GLU A 76 -0.71 -23.54 -10.57
C GLU A 76 -1.36 -22.15 -10.47
N GLU A 77 -1.77 -21.74 -9.26
CA GLU A 77 -2.34 -20.42 -8.96
C GLU A 77 -1.36 -19.28 -9.28
N ILE A 78 -0.08 -19.48 -8.95
CA ILE A 78 0.99 -18.52 -9.27
C ILE A 78 1.22 -18.43 -10.79
N SER A 79 1.11 -19.55 -11.51
CA SER A 79 1.33 -19.59 -12.96
C SER A 79 0.22 -18.93 -13.77
N ILE A 80 -1.03 -18.95 -13.30
CA ILE A 80 -2.16 -18.30 -13.97
C ILE A 80 -2.12 -16.77 -13.86
N ALA A 81 -1.51 -16.25 -12.80
CA ALA A 81 -1.42 -14.80 -12.56
C ALA A 81 -0.24 -14.12 -13.28
N THR A 82 0.64 -14.88 -13.95
CA THR A 82 1.83 -14.39 -14.67
C THR A 82 1.57 -14.34 -16.17
#